data_AF-A0A920B5N9-F1
#
_entry.id   AF-A0A920B5N9-F1
#
_cell.length_a   1.000
_cell.length_b   1.000
_cell.length_c   1.000
_cell.angle_alpha   90.00
_cell.angle_beta   90.00
_cell.angle_gamma   90.00
#
_symmetry.space_group_name_H-M   'P 1'
#
loop_
_entity.id
_entity.type
_entity.pdbx_description
1 polymer ?
#
loop_
_entity_poly.entity_id
_entity_poly.type
_entity_poly.pdbx_seq_one_letter_code
_entity_poly.pdbx_strand_id
1 'polypeptide(L)'
;MSEVNIDAELIKNEKTLSRTEEKLVEMSNGCICCTLREDLMIEVERLAKEDRFDYLLIESTGISEPIPVAQTFSFIDEENGIDLSRFSYVDTMVTVVDAFNFFKDFGSPETLVDRELTDIEDDFRTIVNLLTDQVEFANVIILNKTDLVTDEHLGLLRASIKKLNQSAKIIETSYSKVPLKKS
;
A
#
# COMPACT_ATOMS: atom_id res chain seq x y z
N MET A 1 -16.94 -7.35 6.29
CA MET A 1 -16.91 -6.34 7.39
C MET A 1 -15.64 -6.45 8.23
N SER A 2 -14.57 -5.77 7.84
CA SER A 2 -13.60 -5.06 8.70
C SER A 2 -12.52 -4.43 7.82
N GLU A 3 -12.91 -3.49 6.96
CA GLU A 3 -11.98 -2.47 6.49
C GLU A 3 -12.12 -1.31 7.47
N VAL A 4 -11.19 -1.21 8.41
CA VAL A 4 -10.98 0.05 9.12
C VAL A 4 -10.14 0.90 8.18
N ASN A 5 -10.82 1.47 7.18
CA ASN A 5 -10.34 2.60 6.41
C ASN A 5 -10.09 3.70 7.43
N ILE A 6 -8.89 4.27 7.51
CA ILE A 6 -8.61 5.37 8.46
C ILE A 6 -9.67 6.45 8.20
N ASP A 7 -10.51 6.65 9.22
CA ASP A 7 -11.92 6.98 9.06
C ASP A 7 -12.19 8.14 8.09
N ALA A 8 -13.04 7.89 7.08
CA ALA A 8 -13.79 8.96 6.42
C ALA A 8 -14.59 9.81 7.44
N GLU A 9 -14.85 9.25 8.63
CA GLU A 9 -15.40 9.93 9.81
C GLU A 9 -14.40 10.87 10.51
N LEU A 10 -13.09 10.56 10.53
CA LEU A 10 -12.03 11.46 11.01
C LEU A 10 -11.94 12.71 10.12
N ILE A 11 -12.08 12.53 8.81
CA ILE A 11 -12.09 13.64 7.82
C ILE A 11 -13.35 14.51 7.97
N LYS A 12 -14.53 13.91 8.25
CA LYS A 12 -15.79 14.66 8.40
C LYS A 12 -15.93 15.40 9.73
N ASN A 13 -15.38 14.87 10.82
CA ASN A 13 -15.58 15.44 12.15
C ASN A 13 -14.51 16.46 12.57
N GLU A 14 -13.33 16.48 11.93
CA GLU A 14 -12.27 17.43 12.27
C GLU A 14 -12.08 18.52 11.20
N LYS A 15 -12.99 19.49 11.21
CA LYS A 15 -12.82 20.80 10.53
C LYS A 15 -11.62 21.64 11.06
N THR A 16 -10.75 21.06 11.88
CA THR A 16 -9.63 21.73 12.55
C THR A 16 -8.38 20.84 12.65
N LEU A 17 -8.03 20.10 11.60
CA LEU A 17 -6.65 19.61 11.45
C LEU A 17 -5.81 20.67 10.73
N SER A 18 -5.53 21.74 11.46
CA SER A 18 -4.46 22.68 11.14
C SER A 18 -3.34 22.39 12.14
N ARG A 19 -2.36 21.54 11.74
CA ARG A 19 -0.95 21.60 12.16
C ARG A 19 -0.01 20.55 11.55
N THR A 20 -0.33 20.04 10.37
CA THR A 20 0.64 19.47 9.41
C THR A 20 0.18 19.83 8.01
N GLU A 21 1.09 20.15 7.09
CA GLU A 21 0.82 20.46 5.67
C GLU A 21 0.42 19.20 4.88
N GLU A 22 -0.37 18.31 5.47
CA GLU A 22 -0.83 17.08 4.82
C GLU A 22 -2.20 17.33 4.18
N LYS A 23 -2.24 17.42 2.84
CA LYS A 23 -3.47 17.54 2.08
C LYS A 23 -3.95 16.14 1.68
N LEU A 24 -5.01 15.66 2.31
CA LEU A 24 -5.68 14.41 1.94
C LEU A 24 -6.65 14.66 0.77
N VAL A 25 -6.52 13.88 -0.30
CA VAL A 25 -7.40 13.91 -1.48
C VAL A 25 -8.03 12.52 -1.62
N GLU A 26 -9.35 12.41 -1.42
CA GLU A 26 -10.11 11.17 -1.57
C GLU A 26 -10.51 10.98 -3.04
N MET A 27 -10.27 9.80 -3.58
CA MET A 27 -10.63 9.44 -4.96
C MET A 27 -11.97 8.69 -4.97
N SER A 28 -12.84 9.01 -5.94
CA SER A 28 -14.18 8.41 -6.04
C SER A 28 -14.10 7.06 -6.77
N ASN A 29 -14.46 5.96 -6.10
CA ASN A 29 -14.47 4.62 -6.69
C ASN A 29 -15.50 4.48 -7.82
N GLY A 30 -15.03 4.21 -9.05
CA GLY A 30 -15.86 3.80 -10.19
C GLY A 30 -15.06 2.96 -11.20
N CYS A 31 -15.39 1.66 -11.31
CA CYS A 31 -14.93 0.63 -12.27
C CYS A 31 -13.49 0.70 -12.81
N ILE A 32 -12.77 -0.43 -12.73
CA ILE A 32 -11.60 -0.67 -11.89
C ILE A 32 -10.47 -1.15 -12.82
N CYS A 33 -9.61 -0.24 -13.28
CA CYS A 33 -8.15 -0.40 -13.50
C CYS A 33 -7.58 0.75 -14.37
N CYS A 34 -8.36 1.31 -15.30
CA CYS A 34 -7.96 2.45 -16.13
C CYS A 34 -8.31 3.80 -15.48
N THR A 35 -9.54 3.98 -14.98
CA THR A 35 -10.00 5.23 -14.35
C THR A 35 -9.21 5.58 -13.11
N LEU A 36 -8.97 4.62 -12.21
CA LEU A 36 -8.15 4.85 -11.01
C LEU A 36 -6.72 5.29 -11.34
N ARG A 37 -6.15 4.77 -12.43
CA ARG A 37 -4.81 5.15 -12.88
C ARG A 37 -4.83 6.55 -13.48
N GLU A 38 -5.77 6.84 -14.38
CA GLU A 38 -5.94 8.15 -15.00
C GLU A 38 -6.22 9.24 -13.95
N ASP A 39 -7.17 9.00 -13.05
CA ASP A 39 -7.51 9.90 -11.96
C ASP A 39 -6.31 10.15 -11.04
N LEU A 40 -5.51 9.10 -10.76
CA LEU A 40 -4.29 9.23 -9.97
C LEU A 40 -3.27 10.10 -10.69
N MET A 41 -3.08 9.90 -12.00
CA MET A 41 -2.15 10.70 -12.81
C MET A 41 -2.55 12.17 -12.82
N ILE A 42 -3.84 12.47 -13.00
CA ILE A 42 -4.36 13.84 -13.01
C ILE A 42 -4.13 14.52 -11.65
N GLU A 43 -4.48 13.84 -10.55
CA GLU A 43 -4.33 14.43 -9.21
C GLU A 43 -2.85 14.59 -8.81
N VAL A 44 -1.99 13.63 -9.13
CA VAL A 44 -0.55 13.74 -8.87
C VAL A 44 0.06 14.88 -9.69
N GLU A 45 -0.29 15.02 -10.97
CA GLU A 45 0.19 16.14 -11.78
C GLU A 45 -0.28 17.50 -11.20
N ARG A 46 -1.54 17.57 -10.76
CA ARG A 46 -2.10 18.77 -10.12
C ARG A 46 -1.34 19.13 -8.85
N LEU A 47 -1.08 18.15 -7.97
CA LEU A 47 -0.33 18.33 -6.72
C LEU A 47 1.13 18.71 -6.97
N ALA A 48 1.79 18.06 -7.94
CA ALA A 48 3.17 18.37 -8.31
C ALA A 48 3.31 19.81 -8.84
N LYS A 49 2.34 20.29 -9.62
CA LYS A 49 2.29 21.68 -10.11
C LYS A 49 2.07 22.72 -8.99
N GLU A 50 1.63 22.32 -7.80
CA GLU A 50 1.49 23.24 -6.66
C GLU A 50 2.84 23.64 -6.03
N ASP A 51 3.93 22.94 -6.35
CA ASP A 51 5.32 23.20 -5.91
C ASP A 51 5.46 23.47 -4.40
N ARG A 52 4.71 22.71 -3.60
CA ARG A 52 4.66 22.85 -2.13
C ARG A 52 4.90 21.54 -1.38
N PHE A 53 5.08 20.43 -2.09
CA PHE A 53 5.21 19.10 -1.52
C PHE A 53 6.51 18.47 -2.04
N ASP A 54 7.36 18.01 -1.14
CA ASP A 54 8.59 17.28 -1.49
C ASP A 54 8.36 15.78 -1.64
N TYR A 55 7.27 15.25 -1.07
CA TYR A 55 7.00 13.83 -1.01
C TYR A 55 5.50 13.54 -1.09
N LEU A 56 5.15 12.45 -1.76
CA LEU A 56 3.78 11.94 -1.88
C LEU A 56 3.72 10.54 -1.25
N LEU A 57 2.79 10.35 -0.32
CA LEU A 57 2.48 9.06 0.27
C LEU A 57 1.15 8.56 -0.32
N ILE A 58 1.16 7.35 -0.88
CA ILE A 58 -0.03 6.71 -1.45
C ILE A 58 -0.35 5.47 -0.62
N GLU A 59 -1.54 5.45 -0.04
CA GLU A 59 -2.11 4.27 0.58
C GLU A 59 -3.06 3.62 -0.43
N SER A 60 -2.65 2.48 -0.97
CA SER A 60 -3.52 1.66 -1.83
C SER A 60 -4.43 0.77 -0.99
N THR A 61 -5.51 0.28 -1.58
CA THR A 61 -6.37 -0.71 -0.89
C THR A 61 -5.57 -1.96 -0.53
N GLY A 62 -6.01 -2.71 0.48
CA GLY A 62 -5.33 -3.91 0.96
C GLY A 62 -5.19 -5.03 -0.09
N ILE A 63 -5.97 -4.96 -1.18
CA ILE A 63 -5.95 -5.90 -2.32
C ILE A 63 -5.30 -5.33 -3.59
N SER A 64 -4.79 -4.10 -3.53
CA SER A 64 -4.12 -3.47 -4.65
C SER A 64 -2.78 -4.13 -4.95
N GLU A 65 -2.46 -4.21 -6.24
CA GLU A 65 -1.16 -4.70 -6.70
C GLU A 65 -0.13 -3.57 -6.70
N PRO A 66 1.09 -3.79 -6.18
CA PRO A 66 2.15 -2.79 -6.15
C PRO A 66 2.60 -2.33 -7.55
N ILE A 67 2.67 -3.25 -8.52
CA ILE A 67 3.25 -2.97 -9.85
C ILE A 67 2.43 -1.95 -10.63
N PRO A 68 1.10 -2.11 -10.82
CA PRO A 68 0.31 -1.13 -11.56
C PRO A 68 0.41 0.29 -10.98
N VAL A 69 0.44 0.40 -9.65
CA VAL A 69 0.62 1.69 -8.97
C VAL A 69 2.00 2.28 -9.31
N ALA A 70 3.08 1.51 -9.15
CA ALA A 70 4.43 2.00 -9.45
C ALA A 70 4.62 2.35 -10.93
N GLN A 71 4.02 1.59 -11.84
CA GLN A 71 4.05 1.82 -13.28
C GLN A 71 3.41 3.16 -13.69
N THR A 72 2.45 3.65 -12.90
CA THR A 72 1.81 4.96 -13.13
C THR A 72 2.83 6.11 -13.15
N PHE A 73 3.93 5.96 -12.41
CA PHE A 73 5.01 6.96 -12.31
C PHE A 73 6.11 6.78 -13.36
N SER A 74 6.08 5.70 -14.13
CA SER A 74 7.13 5.36 -15.11
C SER A 74 6.68 5.50 -16.56
N PHE A 75 5.37 5.49 -16.82
CA PHE A 75 4.81 5.56 -18.16
C PHE A 75 4.24 6.94 -18.47
N ILE A 76 4.27 7.28 -19.76
CA ILE A 76 3.64 8.46 -20.32
C ILE A 76 2.21 8.08 -20.70
N ASP A 77 1.24 8.88 -20.26
CA ASP A 77 -0.11 8.85 -20.78
C ASP A 77 -0.17 9.75 -22.02
N GLU A 78 -0.09 9.14 -23.21
CA GLU A 78 -0.12 9.84 -24.49
C GLU A 78 -1.50 10.46 -24.79
N GLU A 79 -2.59 9.92 -24.23
CA GLU A 79 -3.95 10.39 -24.50
C GLU A 79 -4.22 11.72 -23.78
N ASN A 80 -3.84 11.80 -22.50
CA ASN A 80 -3.98 13.02 -21.70
C ASN A 80 -2.74 13.92 -21.73
N GLY A 81 -1.63 13.44 -22.32
CA GLY A 81 -0.36 14.16 -22.38
C GLY A 81 0.33 14.32 -21.03
N ILE A 82 0.02 13.43 -20.07
CA ILE A 82 0.56 13.47 -18.70
C ILE A 82 1.81 12.59 -18.63
N ASP A 83 2.90 13.16 -18.12
CA ASP A 83 4.16 12.46 -17.90
C ASP A 83 4.67 12.75 -16.49
N LEU A 84 4.31 11.87 -15.55
CA LEU A 84 4.71 11.97 -14.14
C LEU A 84 6.21 11.77 -13.94
N SER A 85 6.87 11.03 -14.84
CA SER A 85 8.28 10.68 -14.71
C SER A 85 9.22 11.89 -14.79
N ARG A 86 8.73 13.01 -15.33
CA ARG A 86 9.48 14.27 -15.45
C ARG A 86 9.66 15.03 -14.14
N PHE A 87 8.81 14.79 -13.16
CA PHE A 87 8.80 15.54 -11.90
C PHE A 87 8.61 14.68 -10.66
N SER A 88 8.39 13.38 -10.81
CA SER A 88 8.22 12.44 -9.69
C SER A 88 8.87 11.10 -10.01
N TYR A 89 9.20 10.35 -8.97
CA TYR A 89 9.68 8.98 -9.07
C TYR A 89 9.20 8.18 -7.85
N VAL A 90 9.09 6.86 -7.99
CA VAL A 90 8.78 5.97 -6.87
C VAL A 90 10.05 5.77 -6.05
N ASP A 91 10.11 6.38 -4.87
CA ASP A 91 11.25 6.26 -3.97
C ASP A 91 11.24 4.93 -3.20
N THR A 92 10.11 4.62 -2.56
CA THR A 92 9.99 3.48 -1.65
C THR A 92 8.60 2.85 -1.71
N MET A 93 8.55 1.54 -1.93
CA MET A 93 7.38 0.69 -1.70
C MET A 93 7.44 0.08 -0.31
N VAL A 94 6.37 0.28 0.48
CA VAL A 94 6.27 -0.22 1.86
C VAL A 94 5.13 -1.22 1.98
N THR A 95 5.41 -2.40 2.52
CA THR A 95 4.40 -3.42 2.82
C THR A 95 4.33 -3.65 4.32
N VAL A 96 3.14 -3.53 4.90
CA VAL A 96 2.89 -3.84 6.32
C VAL A 96 2.40 -5.27 6.42
N VAL A 97 3.16 -6.12 7.09
CA VAL A 97 2.84 -7.54 7.28
C VAL A 97 2.34 -7.78 8.70
N ASP A 98 1.16 -8.37 8.83
CA ASP A 98 0.62 -8.84 10.11
C ASP A 98 1.32 -10.15 10.52
N ALA A 99 2.24 -10.08 11.48
CA ALA A 99 3.00 -11.25 11.92
C ALA A 99 2.15 -12.35 12.55
N PHE A 100 1.03 -11.98 13.17
CA PHE A 100 0.14 -12.92 13.84
C PHE A 100 -0.67 -13.75 12.84
N ASN A 101 -1.19 -13.11 11.79
CA ASN A 101 -2.05 -13.77 10.81
C ASN A 101 -1.32 -14.30 9.57
N PHE A 102 -0.09 -13.86 9.28
CA PHE A 102 0.57 -14.15 7.99
C PHE A 102 0.56 -15.63 7.60
N PHE A 103 1.00 -16.56 8.46
CA PHE A 103 1.04 -17.98 8.08
C PHE A 103 -0.34 -18.62 7.91
N LYS A 104 -1.36 -18.11 8.62
CA LYS A 104 -2.74 -18.55 8.44
C LYS A 104 -3.22 -18.16 7.04
N ASP A 105 -2.93 -16.94 6.63
CA ASP A 105 -3.37 -16.41 5.33
C ASP A 105 -2.54 -16.99 4.18
N PHE A 106 -1.23 -17.09 4.36
CA PHE A 106 -0.30 -17.64 3.38
C PHE A 106 -0.44 -19.16 3.17
N GLY A 107 -1.00 -19.88 4.16
CA GLY A 107 -1.32 -21.30 4.05
C GLY A 107 -2.75 -21.58 3.56
N SER A 108 -3.54 -20.55 3.30
CA SER A 108 -4.96 -20.69 2.95
C SER A 108 -5.15 -20.97 1.46
N PRO A 109 -6.06 -21.88 1.07
CA PRO A 109 -6.49 -22.01 -0.32
C PRO A 109 -7.53 -20.95 -0.74
N GLU A 110 -7.91 -20.05 0.17
CA GLU A 110 -8.92 -19.02 -0.07
C GLU A 110 -8.49 -18.03 -1.16
N THR A 111 -9.49 -17.55 -1.90
CA THR A 111 -9.40 -16.45 -2.87
C THR A 111 -9.84 -15.13 -2.26
N LEU A 112 -9.64 -14.03 -3.00
CA LEU A 112 -10.17 -12.73 -2.61
C LEU A 112 -11.70 -12.71 -2.52
N VAL A 113 -12.38 -13.47 -3.40
CA VAL A 113 -13.83 -13.63 -3.40
C VAL A 113 -14.29 -14.39 -2.15
N ASP A 114 -13.60 -15.46 -1.75
CA ASP A 114 -13.96 -16.24 -0.56
C ASP A 114 -13.92 -15.41 0.74
N ARG A 115 -13.09 -14.36 0.77
CA ARG A 115 -12.94 -13.45 1.91
C ARG A 115 -13.73 -12.15 1.79
N GLU A 116 -14.56 -12.00 0.75
CA GLU A 116 -15.32 -10.78 0.48
C GLU A 116 -14.40 -9.53 0.42
N LEU A 117 -13.20 -9.68 -0.16
CA LEU A 117 -12.20 -8.61 -0.25
C LEU A 117 -12.21 -7.88 -1.60
N THR A 118 -12.95 -8.38 -2.58
CA THR A 118 -13.06 -7.80 -3.93
C THR A 118 -14.49 -7.88 -4.41
N ASP A 119 -14.98 -6.81 -5.03
CA ASP A 119 -16.27 -6.76 -5.74
C ASP A 119 -16.10 -6.96 -7.26
N ILE A 120 -14.87 -7.24 -7.71
CA ILE A 120 -14.54 -7.40 -9.13
C ILE A 120 -14.97 -8.80 -9.57
N GLU A 121 -15.87 -8.86 -10.56
CA GLU A 121 -16.24 -10.12 -11.22
C GLU A 121 -15.00 -10.76 -11.85
N ASP A 122 -14.87 -12.08 -11.71
CA ASP A 122 -13.75 -12.88 -12.24
C ASP A 122 -12.34 -12.61 -11.64
N ASP A 123 -12.26 -11.98 -10.45
CA ASP A 123 -10.99 -11.87 -9.70
C ASP A 123 -10.67 -13.18 -8.94
N PHE A 124 -10.04 -14.12 -9.65
CA PHE A 124 -9.67 -15.44 -9.13
C PHE A 124 -8.34 -15.48 -8.37
N ARG A 125 -7.79 -14.34 -7.96
CA ARG A 125 -6.50 -14.31 -7.24
C ARG A 125 -6.65 -14.98 -5.88
N THR A 126 -5.65 -15.80 -5.53
CA THR A 126 -5.54 -16.39 -4.19
C THR A 126 -4.96 -15.37 -3.22
N ILE A 127 -5.30 -15.50 -1.93
CA ILE A 127 -4.68 -14.68 -0.87
C ILE A 127 -3.15 -14.85 -0.88
N VAL A 128 -2.67 -16.06 -1.12
CA VAL A 128 -1.23 -16.37 -1.18
C VAL A 128 -0.53 -15.60 -2.29
N ASN A 129 -1.13 -15.51 -3.49
CA ASN A 129 -0.54 -14.76 -4.60
C ASN A 129 -0.47 -13.27 -4.26
N LEU A 130 -1.56 -12.69 -3.75
CA LEU A 130 -1.59 -11.28 -3.35
C LEU A 130 -0.50 -10.96 -2.31
N LEU A 131 -0.41 -11.77 -1.25
CA LEU A 131 0.59 -11.59 -0.19
C LEU A 131 2.02 -11.77 -0.73
N THR A 132 2.22 -12.71 -1.65
CA THR A 132 3.53 -12.95 -2.27
C THR A 132 3.97 -11.72 -3.07
N ASP A 133 3.11 -11.19 -3.94
CA ASP A 133 3.39 -10.02 -4.75
C ASP A 133 3.69 -8.79 -3.87
N GLN A 134 2.85 -8.53 -2.87
CA GLN A 134 3.06 -7.42 -1.94
C GLN A 134 4.38 -7.52 -1.17
N VAL A 135 4.82 -8.72 -0.80
CA VAL A 135 6.13 -8.92 -0.14
C VAL A 135 7.28 -8.77 -1.13
N GLU A 136 7.15 -9.31 -2.35
CA GLU A 136 8.22 -9.32 -3.35
C GLU A 136 8.59 -7.92 -3.85
N PHE A 137 7.62 -7.02 -4.03
CA PHE A 137 7.87 -5.68 -4.57
C PHE A 137 8.25 -4.63 -3.51
N ALA A 138 8.21 -4.99 -2.22
CA ALA A 138 8.51 -4.05 -1.15
C ALA A 138 10.01 -3.72 -1.05
N ASN A 139 10.34 -2.43 -0.89
CA ASN A 139 11.67 -2.00 -0.46
C ASN A 139 11.80 -2.12 1.07
N VAL A 140 10.71 -1.81 1.77
CA VAL A 140 10.63 -1.86 3.24
C VAL A 140 9.43 -2.71 3.64
N ILE A 141 9.65 -3.65 4.55
CA ILE A 141 8.60 -4.47 5.13
C ILE A 141 8.50 -4.12 6.60
N ILE A 142 7.34 -3.62 7.01
CA ILE A 142 7.00 -3.40 8.41
C ILE A 142 6.36 -4.69 8.92
N LEU A 143 7.11 -5.46 9.69
CA LEU A 143 6.61 -6.67 10.33
C LEU A 143 5.93 -6.26 11.63
N ASN A 144 4.60 -6.16 11.61
CA ASN A 144 3.80 -5.63 12.72
C ASN A 144 3.18 -6.74 13.57
N LYS A 145 2.71 -6.39 14.77
CA LYS A 145 2.12 -7.28 15.78
C LYS A 145 3.10 -8.34 16.30
N THR A 146 4.39 -7.98 16.37
CA THR A 146 5.42 -8.89 16.87
C THR A 146 5.23 -9.26 18.34
N ASP A 147 4.48 -8.45 19.09
CA ASP A 147 4.08 -8.70 20.48
C ASP A 147 3.05 -9.83 20.64
N LEU A 148 2.39 -10.25 19.55
CA LEU A 148 1.38 -11.31 19.57
C LEU A 148 1.93 -12.68 19.19
N VAL A 149 3.23 -12.79 18.88
CA VAL A 149 3.87 -14.02 18.39
C VAL A 149 5.13 -14.34 19.19
N THR A 150 5.55 -15.62 19.15
CA THR A 150 6.79 -16.06 19.80
C THR A 150 8.02 -15.70 18.96
N ASP A 151 9.19 -15.65 19.60
CA ASP A 151 10.47 -15.42 18.90
C ASP A 151 10.75 -16.47 17.82
N GLU A 152 10.33 -17.73 18.05
CA GLU A 152 10.45 -18.81 17.07
C GLU A 152 9.59 -18.55 15.83
N HIS A 153 8.32 -18.17 16.03
CA HIS A 153 7.40 -17.83 14.94
C HIS A 153 7.91 -16.61 14.17
N LEU A 154 8.39 -15.60 14.88
CA LEU A 154 8.95 -14.38 14.29
C LEU A 154 10.21 -14.70 13.47
N GLY A 155 11.10 -15.57 13.99
CA GLY A 155 12.28 -16.04 13.26
C GLY A 155 11.93 -16.78 11.97
N LEU A 156 10.93 -17.67 12.02
CA LEU A 156 10.44 -18.39 10.84
C LEU A 156 9.84 -17.40 9.82
N LEU A 157 9.03 -16.45 10.27
CA LEU A 157 8.40 -15.46 9.41
C LEU A 157 9.43 -14.56 8.73
N ARG A 158 10.42 -14.08 9.47
CA ARG A 158 11.54 -13.31 8.93
C ARG A 158 12.31 -14.10 7.88
N ALA A 159 12.55 -15.39 8.12
CA ALA A 159 13.22 -16.26 7.15
C ALA A 159 12.39 -16.48 5.88
N SER A 160 11.07 -16.67 6.00
CA SER A 160 10.14 -16.80 4.88
C SER A 160 10.08 -15.53 4.04
N ILE A 161 9.90 -14.37 4.69
CA ILE A 161 9.90 -13.06 4.02
C ILE A 161 11.24 -12.82 3.32
N LYS A 162 12.37 -13.14 3.95
CA LYS A 162 13.69 -13.00 3.30
C LYS A 162 13.91 -13.92 2.11
N LYS A 163 13.27 -15.08 2.07
CA LYS A 163 13.31 -15.97 0.90
C LYS A 163 12.51 -15.41 -0.27
N LEU A 164 11.36 -14.79 0.00
CA LEU A 164 10.54 -14.12 -1.00
C LEU A 164 11.21 -12.83 -1.50
N ASN A 165 11.74 -12.03 -0.57
CA ASN A 165 12.37 -10.75 -0.88
C ASN A 165 13.67 -10.58 -0.08
N GLN A 166 14.80 -10.84 -0.76
CA GLN A 166 16.13 -10.76 -0.14
C GLN A 166 16.58 -9.32 0.10
N SER A 167 16.17 -8.38 -0.77
CA SER A 167 16.61 -6.98 -0.74
C SER A 167 15.83 -6.13 0.26
N ALA A 168 14.59 -6.48 0.59
CA ALA A 168 13.75 -5.70 1.50
C ALA A 168 14.37 -5.49 2.88
N LYS A 169 14.28 -4.27 3.38
CA LYS A 169 14.58 -3.93 4.77
C LYS A 169 13.39 -4.32 5.65
N ILE A 170 13.60 -5.21 6.61
CA ILE A 170 12.56 -5.63 7.56
C ILE A 170 12.66 -4.80 8.84
N ILE A 171 11.54 -4.22 9.28
CA ILE A 171 11.41 -3.46 10.52
C ILE A 171 10.34 -4.13 11.39
N GLU A 172 10.75 -4.70 12.51
CA GLU A 172 9.82 -5.32 13.48
C GLU A 172 9.18 -4.25 14.36
N THR A 173 7.86 -4.34 14.53
CA THR A 173 7.06 -3.34 15.24
C THR A 173 5.88 -3.95 15.98
N SER A 174 5.43 -3.21 16.99
CA SER A 174 4.11 -3.36 17.60
C SER A 174 3.30 -2.09 17.33
N TYR A 175 2.03 -2.24 16.97
CA TYR A 175 1.13 -1.13 16.60
C TYR A 175 1.67 -0.26 15.46
N SER A 176 2.45 -0.83 14.54
CA SER A 176 3.11 -0.16 13.40
C SER A 176 3.96 1.05 13.81
N LYS A 177 4.44 1.10 15.06
CA LYS A 177 5.26 2.20 15.55
C LYS A 177 6.67 2.10 14.98
N VAL A 178 6.94 2.86 13.92
CA VAL A 178 8.27 2.99 13.32
C VAL A 178 8.95 4.27 13.83
N PRO A 179 10.19 4.21 14.34
CA PRO A 179 10.93 5.41 14.73
C PRO A 179 11.21 6.28 13.50
N LEU A 180 10.76 7.53 13.52
CA LEU A 180 11.17 8.52 12.53
C LEU A 180 12.66 8.81 12.72
N LYS A 181 13.48 8.50 11.72
CA LYS A 181 14.82 9.07 11.65
C LYS A 181 14.66 10.52 11.24
N LYS A 182 15.21 11.45 12.03
CA LYS A 182 15.43 12.81 11.53
C LYS A 182 16.42 12.73 10.37
N SER A 183 15.94 13.05 9.18
CA SER A 183 16.82 13.33 8.03
C SER A 183 17.57 14.64 8.25
#